data_AF-A0A0G1YN07-F1
#
_entry.id   AF-A0A0G1YN07-F1
#
_cell.length_a   1.000
_cell.length_b   1.000
_cell.length_c   1.000
_cell.angle_alpha   90.00
_cell.angle_beta   90.00
_cell.angle_gamma   90.00
#
_symmetry.space_group_name_H-M   'P 1'
#
loop_
_entity.id
_entity.type
_entity.pdbx_description
1 polymer ?
#
loop_
_entity_poly.entity_id
_entity_poly.type
_entity_poly.pdbx_seq_one_letter_code
_entity_poly.pdbx_strand_id
1 'polypeptide(L)' 'MTIPQIALIYIGQDATGVSPVSWLMWGLLDIPWIMYGVVHRERPIVMTYTLWLVCNGVVFVGAILY' A
#
# COMPACT_ATOMS: atom_id res chain seq x y z
N MET A 1 2.94 9.72 -3.03
CA MET A 1 3.75 9.75 -1.79
C MET A 1 4.33 8.39 -1.41
N THR A 2 3.72 7.28 -1.82
CA THR A 2 4.21 5.92 -1.51
C THR A 2 5.52 5.54 -2.20
N ILE A 3 5.70 5.90 -3.47
CA ILE A 3 6.93 5.55 -4.21
C ILE A 3 8.19 6.18 -3.58
N PRO A 4 8.20 7.49 -3.22
CA PRO A 4 9.30 8.06 -2.43
C PRO A 4 9.52 7.37 -1.09
N GLN A 5 8.44 6.96 -0.39
CA GLN A 5 8.55 6.24 0.88
C GLN A 5 9.21 4.87 0.71
N ILE A 6 8.84 4.12 -0.33
CA ILE A 6 9.49 2.85 -0.67
C ILE A 6 10.97 3.08 -0.94
N ALA A 7 11.33 4.10 -1.73
CA ALA A 7 12.73 4.41 -1.99
C ALA A 7 13.51 4.75 -0.70
N LEU A 8 12.92 5.55 0.20
CA LEU A 8 13.55 5.92 1.47
C LEU A 8 13.79 4.69 2.36
N ILE A 9 12.83 3.77 2.45
CA ILE A 9 12.96 2.55 3.25
C ILE A 9 13.99 1.58 2.65
N TYR A 10 13.93 1.28 1.35
CA TYR A 10 14.75 0.21 0.77
C TYR A 10 16.14 0.69 0.29
N ILE A 11 16.26 1.96 -0.16
CA ILE A 11 17.55 2.53 -0.58
C ILE A 11 18.22 3.23 0.60
N GLY A 12 17.46 4.01 1.37
CA GLY A 12 17.96 4.71 2.55
C GLY A 12 18.12 3.81 3.78
N GLN A 13 17.53 2.61 3.78
CA GLN A 13 17.48 1.71 4.94
C GLN A 13 16.94 2.39 6.19
N ASP A 14 15.98 3.30 6.01
CA ASP A 14 15.42 4.11 7.07
C ASP A 14 13.89 4.01 7.04
N ALA A 15 13.30 3.42 8.06
CA ALA A 15 11.86 3.47 8.29
C ALA A 15 11.49 4.30 9.54
N THR A 16 12.38 5.18 9.99
CA THR A 16 12.15 6.00 11.18
C THR A 16 10.88 6.84 11.02
N GLY A 17 9.97 6.72 11.98
CA GLY A 17 8.69 7.43 11.97
C GLY A 17 7.62 6.82 11.06
N VAL A 18 7.91 5.72 10.37
CA VAL A 18 6.92 4.96 9.59
C VAL A 18 6.16 4.03 10.52
N SER A 19 4.84 4.14 10.56
CA SER A 19 3.97 3.24 11.35
C SER A 19 3.50 2.06 10.48
N PRO A 20 3.98 0.82 10.71
CA PRO A 20 3.56 -0.34 9.92
C PRO A 20 2.05 -0.58 10.01
N VAL A 21 1.48 -0.41 11.21
CA VAL A 21 0.04 -0.59 11.45
C VAL A 21 -0.78 0.36 10.60
N SER A 22 -0.36 1.62 10.45
CA SER A 22 -1.06 2.60 9.62
C SER A 22 -1.07 2.19 8.15
N TRP A 23 0.07 1.72 7.61
CA TRP A 23 0.18 1.26 6.22
C TRP A 23 -0.59 -0.02 5.96
N LEU A 24 -0.62 -0.95 6.92
CA LEU A 24 -1.46 -2.14 6.86
C LEU A 24 -2.94 -1.78 6.83
N MET A 25 -3.40 -0.94 7.76
CA MET A 25 -4.80 -0.51 7.83
C MET A 25 -5.22 0.22 6.56
N TRP A 26 -4.35 1.07 6.01
CA TRP A 26 -4.60 1.71 4.72
C TRP A 26 -4.75 0.66 3.61
N GLY A 27 -3.82 -0.28 3.49
CA GLY A 27 -3.93 -1.37 2.52
C GLY A 27 -5.25 -2.15 2.65
N LEU A 28 -5.68 -2.46 3.88
CA LEU A 28 -6.95 -3.17 4.10
C LEU A 28 -8.18 -2.35 3.64
N LEU A 29 -8.13 -1.02 3.69
CA LEU A 29 -9.20 -0.16 3.17
C LEU A 29 -9.30 -0.18 1.64
N ASP A 30 -8.28 -0.67 0.93
CA ASP A 30 -8.36 -0.88 -0.52
C ASP A 30 -9.28 -2.05 -0.88
N ILE A 31 -9.45 -3.03 0.02
CA ILE A 31 -10.24 -4.26 -0.23
C ILE A 31 -11.71 -3.96 -0.55
N PRO A 32 -12.45 -3.13 0.22
CA PRO A 32 -13.80 -2.69 -0.14
C PRO A 32 -13.91 -2.09 -1.54
N TRP A 33 -12.92 -1.29 -1.95
CA TRP A 33 -12.93 -0.64 -3.27
C TRP A 33 -12.63 -1.61 -4.41
N ILE A 34 -11.73 -2.57 -4.19
CA ILE A 34 -11.49 -3.65 -5.13
C ILE A 34 -12.78 -4.44 -5.33
N MET A 35 -13.46 -4.83 -4.24
CA MET A 35 -14.75 -5.52 -4.31
C MET A 35 -15.80 -4.68 -5.05
N TYR A 36 -15.90 -3.39 -4.73
CA TYR A 36 -16.80 -2.46 -5.41
C TYR A 36 -16.55 -2.43 -6.92
N GLY A 37 -15.29 -2.28 -7.34
CA GLY A 37 -14.91 -2.24 -8.75
C GLY A 37 -15.19 -3.57 -9.47
N VAL A 38 -15.02 -4.71 -8.80
CA VAL A 38 -15.36 -6.02 -9.36
C VAL A 38 -16.86 -6.14 -9.58
N VAL A 39 -17.68 -5.77 -8.58
CA VAL A 39 -19.15 -5.86 -8.64
C VAL A 39 -19.72 -4.96 -9.74
N HIS A 40 -19.22 -3.73 -9.87
CA HIS A 40 -19.70 -2.76 -10.85
C HIS A 40 -18.99 -2.88 -12.22
N ARG A 41 -18.07 -3.84 -12.37
CA ARG A 41 -17.24 -4.07 -13.57
C ARG A 41 -16.37 -2.87 -13.97
N GLU A 42 -16.03 -2.03 -12.99
CA GLU A 42 -15.16 -0.88 -13.12
C GLU A 42 -13.68 -1.31 -13.04
N ARG A 43 -13.16 -1.82 -14.17
CA ARG A 43 -11.77 -2.29 -14.27
C ARG A 43 -10.73 -1.28 -13.79
N PRO A 44 -10.86 0.04 -14.06
CA PRO A 44 -9.89 1.02 -13.58
C PRO A 44 -9.80 1.08 -12.05
N ILE A 45 -10.92 0.97 -11.35
CA ILE A 45 -10.99 0.97 -9.88
C ILE A 45 -10.27 -0.26 -9.34
N VAL A 46 -10.60 -1.45 -9.86
CA VAL A 46 -9.97 -2.71 -9.45
C VAL A 46 -8.46 -2.63 -9.62
N MET A 47 -7.98 -2.19 -10.78
CA MET A 47 -6.54 -2.09 -11.06
C MET A 47 -5.85 -1.09 -10.14
N THR A 48 -6.45 0.09 -9.94
CA THR A 48 -5.88 1.16 -9.11
C THR A 48 -5.75 0.72 -7.65
N TYR A 49 -6.82 0.21 -7.05
CA TYR A 49 -6.80 -0.19 -5.65
C TYR A 49 -5.98 -1.47 -5.41
N THR A 50 -5.90 -2.37 -6.39
CA THR A 50 -4.99 -3.53 -6.30
C THR A 50 -3.52 -3.09 -6.31
N LEU A 51 -3.15 -2.13 -7.17
CA LEU A 51 -1.80 -1.56 -7.18
C LEU A 51 -1.48 -0.84 -5.86
N TRP A 52 -2.45 -0.12 -5.31
CA TRP A 52 -2.31 0.54 -4.00
C TRP A 52 -2.12 -0.47 -2.87
N LEU A 53 -2.91 -1.54 -2.85
CA LEU A 53 -2.78 -2.62 -1.87
C LEU A 53 -1.36 -3.21 -1.88
N VAL A 54 -0.81 -3.47 -3.07
CA VAL A 54 0.57 -3.97 -3.22
C VAL A 54 1.58 -2.96 -2.72
N CYS A 55 1.50 -1.69 -3.14
CA CYS A 55 2.42 -0.63 -2.70
C CYS A 55 2.39 -0.44 -1.18
N ASN A 56 1.20 -0.41 -0.58
CA ASN A 56 1.01 -0.31 0.87
C ASN A 56 1.61 -1.53 1.59
N GLY A 57 1.44 -2.73 1.03
CA GLY A 57 2.07 -3.96 1.52
C GLY A 57 3.60 -3.92 1.47
N VAL A 58 4.19 -3.38 0.40
CA VAL A 58 5.64 -3.21 0.28
C VAL A 58 6.19 -2.26 1.35
N VAL A 59 5.47 -1.18 1.65
CA VAL A 59 5.86 -0.26 2.74
C VAL A 59 5.70 -0.91 4.10
N PHE A 60 4.60 -1.62 4.35
CA PHE A 60 4.38 -2.37 5.58
C PHE A 60 5.51 -3.36 5.86
N VAL A 61 5.90 -4.16 4.86
CA VAL A 61 7.01 -5.11 4.98
C VAL A 61 8.32 -4.37 5.23
N GLY A 62 8.58 -3.31 4.48
CA GLY A 62 9.80 -2.51 4.63
C GLY A 62 9.93 -1.90 6.03
N ALA A 63 8.84 -1.38 6.58
CA ALA A 63 8.81 -0.77 7.92
C ALA A 63 8.93 -1.76 9.08
N ILE A 64 8.82 -3.07 8.82
CA ILE A 64 9.11 -4.12 9.80
C ILE A 64 10.58 -4.55 9.73
N LEU A 65 11.20 -4.44 8.55
CA LEU A 65 12.55 -4.94 8.29
C LEU A 65 13.66 -3.92 8.58
N TYR A 66 13.43 -2.65 8.26
CA TYR A 66 14.35 -1.52 8.41
C TYR A 66 13.81 -0.54 9.45
#